data_AF-A0A1F6VQ44-F1
#
_entry.id   AF-A0A1F6VQ44-F1
#
_cell.length_a   1.000
_cell.length_b   1.000
_cell.length_c   1.000
_cell.angle_alpha   90.00
_cell.angle_beta   90.00
_cell.angle_gamma   90.00
#
_symmetry.space_group_name_H-M   'P 1'
#
loop_
_entity.id
_entity.type
_entity.pdbx_description
1 polymer ?
#
loop_
_entity_poly.entity_id
_entity_poly.type
_entity_poly.pdbx_seq_one_letter_code
_entity_poly.pdbx_strand_id
1 'polypeptide(L)'
;MEEDKSKKGIWWKPAVEIFSEISTWIAVPIILAVIAGKALDERYGTKPWILLGFAGTSFLISSFGIVRSVKRFIEKTKEEVKKENEPR
;
A
#
# COMPACT_ATOMS: atom_id res chain seq x y z
N MET A 1 35.96 -4.40 24.74
CA MET A 1 34.96 -3.32 24.70
C MET A 1 33.66 -3.98 24.28
N GLU A 2 32.95 -4.51 25.29
CA GLU A 2 31.65 -5.12 25.14
C GLU A 2 30.58 -4.06 24.83
N GLU A 3 29.66 -4.47 23.95
CA GLU A 3 28.24 -4.13 23.93
C GLU A 3 27.82 -2.68 24.23
N ASP A 4 27.52 -1.89 23.18
CA ASP A 4 26.26 -1.14 23.08
C ASP A 4 26.10 -0.55 21.66
N LYS A 5 25.24 -1.15 20.82
CA LYS A 5 24.55 -0.49 19.69
C LYS A 5 23.48 -1.36 19.00
N SER A 6 23.01 -2.42 19.66
CA SER A 6 21.96 -3.32 19.14
C SER A 6 20.54 -2.74 19.16
N LYS A 7 20.37 -1.41 19.24
CA LYS A 7 19.06 -0.74 19.19
C LYS A 7 18.83 0.18 17.99
N LYS A 8 19.70 0.19 16.98
CA LYS A 8 19.36 0.76 15.68
C LYS A 8 18.68 -0.31 14.84
N GLY A 9 17.35 -0.27 14.80
CA GLY A 9 16.57 -1.10 13.89
C GLY A 9 17.08 -0.99 12.45
N ILE A 10 16.81 -2.01 11.65
CA ILE A 10 17.26 -2.13 10.26
C ILE A 10 16.86 -0.88 9.45
N TRP A 11 17.83 -0.07 9.03
CA TRP A 11 17.61 1.25 8.40
C TRP A 11 16.79 1.23 7.10
N TRP A 12 16.84 0.13 6.35
CA TRP A 12 16.09 -0.05 5.10
C TRP A 12 14.67 -0.58 5.30
N LYS A 13 14.34 -1.06 6.50
CA LYS A 13 13.04 -1.68 6.80
C LYS A 13 11.87 -0.72 6.58
N PRO A 14 11.89 0.55 7.04
CA PRO A 14 10.75 1.47 6.84
C PRO A 14 10.49 1.76 5.37
N ALA A 15 11.54 1.86 4.56
CA ALA A 15 11.42 2.09 3.12
C ALA A 15 10.78 0.89 2.40
N VAL A 16 11.19 -0.33 2.75
CA VAL A 16 10.58 -1.55 2.21
C VAL A 16 9.13 -1.72 2.69
N GLU A 17 8.83 -1.35 3.93
CA GLU A 17 7.47 -1.40 4.48
C GLU A 17 6.51 -0.55 3.65
N ILE A 18 6.79 0.76 3.49
CA ILE A 18 5.91 1.66 2.74
C ILE A 18 5.84 1.29 1.26
N PHE A 19 6.96 0.88 0.65
CA PHE A 19 6.99 0.43 -0.73
C PHE A 19 6.07 -0.79 -0.93
N SER A 20 6.23 -1.82 -0.09
CA SER A 20 5.43 -3.04 -0.19
C SER A 20 3.95 -2.78 0.02
N GLU A 21 3.59 -1.88 0.94
CA GLU A 21 2.20 -1.51 1.21
C GLU A 21 1.57 -0.79 0.00
N ILE A 22 2.28 0.19 -0.59
CA ILE A 22 1.82 0.91 -1.79
C ILE A 22 1.71 -0.06 -2.98
N SER A 23 2.73 -0.88 -3.22
CA SER A 23 2.71 -1.88 -4.30
C SER A 23 1.54 -2.85 -4.16
N THR A 24 1.21 -3.25 -2.93
CA THR A 24 0.06 -4.12 -2.65
C THR A 24 -1.25 -3.44 -3.03
N TRP A 25 -1.43 -2.18 -2.63
CA TRP A 25 -2.62 -1.39 -2.97
C TRP A 25 -2.78 -1.13 -4.46
N ILE A 26 -1.71 -1.21 -5.26
CA ILE A 26 -1.78 -1.10 -6.72
C ILE A 26 -2.05 -2.47 -7.35
N ALA A 27 -1.22 -3.46 -7.04
CA ALA A 27 -1.24 -4.75 -7.71
C ALA A 27 -2.52 -5.53 -7.41
N VAL A 28 -2.96 -5.57 -6.15
CA VAL A 28 -4.09 -6.41 -5.74
C VAL A 28 -5.38 -5.96 -6.42
N PRO A 29 -5.80 -4.68 -6.35
CA PRO A 29 -7.03 -4.26 -7.01
C PRO A 29 -6.98 -4.41 -8.53
N ILE A 30 -5.83 -4.17 -9.17
CA ILE A 30 -5.71 -4.29 -10.63
C ILE A 30 -5.86 -5.74 -11.07
N ILE A 31 -5.16 -6.67 -10.41
CA ILE A 31 -5.24 -8.10 -10.73
C ILE A 31 -6.67 -8.62 -10.51
N LEU A 32 -7.30 -8.24 -9.39
CA LEU A 32 -8.69 -8.62 -9.12
C LEU A 32 -9.65 -8.07 -10.18
N ALA A 33 -9.49 -6.81 -10.59
CA ALA A 33 -10.31 -6.20 -11.63
C ALA A 33 -10.15 -6.91 -12.98
N VAL A 34 -8.93 -7.30 -13.36
CA VAL A 34 -8.70 -8.02 -14.62
C VAL A 34 -9.34 -9.41 -14.58
N ILE A 35 -9.14 -10.18 -13.51
CA ILE A 35 -9.68 -11.54 -13.40
C ILE A 35 -11.21 -11.49 -13.37
N ALA A 36 -11.79 -10.68 -12.49
CA ALA A 36 -13.24 -10.58 -12.35
C ALA A 36 -13.89 -9.93 -13.58
N GLY A 37 -13.34 -8.81 -14.06
CA GLY A 37 -13.87 -8.06 -15.20
C GLY A 37 -13.86 -8.88 -16.48
N LYS A 38 -12.77 -9.58 -16.80
CA LYS A 38 -12.70 -10.43 -17.98
C LYS A 38 -13.66 -11.61 -17.91
N ALA A 39 -13.75 -12.28 -16.76
CA ALA A 39 -14.64 -13.43 -16.58
C ALA A 39 -16.11 -13.03 -16.73
N LEU A 40 -16.49 -11.86 -16.20
CA LEU A 40 -17.86 -11.36 -16.31
C LEU A 40 -18.18 -10.86 -17.73
N ASP A 41 -17.27 -10.11 -18.36
CA ASP A 41 -17.46 -9.66 -19.74
C ASP A 41 -17.58 -10.82 -20.73
N GLU A 42 -16.87 -11.92 -20.50
CA GLU A 42 -16.99 -13.14 -21.32
C GLU A 42 -18.30 -13.89 -21.09
N ARG A 43 -18.80 -13.90 -19.85
CA ARG A 43 -20.07 -14.55 -19.52
C ARG A 43 -21.29 -13.79 -20.05
N TYR A 44 -21.25 -12.45 -20.03
CA TYR A 44 -22.40 -11.61 -20.42
C TYR A 44 -22.28 -11.03 -21.84
N GLY A 45 -21.17 -11.25 -22.55
CA GLY A 45 -20.95 -10.70 -23.88
C GLY A 45 -20.77 -9.17 -23.92
N THR A 46 -20.54 -8.54 -22.77
CA THR A 46 -20.46 -7.08 -22.59
C THR A 46 -19.06 -6.50 -22.84
N LYS A 47 -18.16 -7.26 -23.47
CA LYS A 47 -16.75 -6.87 -23.69
C LYS A 47 -16.64 -5.46 -24.31
N PRO A 48 -15.89 -4.50 -23.72
CA PRO A 48 -15.15 -4.52 -22.45
C PRO A 48 -15.74 -3.59 -21.36
N TRP A 49 -17.07 -3.43 -21.30
CA TRP A 49 -17.72 -2.46 -20.41
C TRP A 49 -17.60 -2.81 -18.93
N ILE A 50 -17.74 -4.09 -18.57
CA ILE A 50 -17.64 -4.50 -17.16
C ILE A 50 -16.20 -4.38 -16.70
N LEU A 51 -15.23 -4.80 -17.52
CA LEU A 51 -13.81 -4.59 -17.24
C LEU A 51 -13.49 -3.12 -16.99
N LEU A 52 -14.04 -2.19 -17.78
CA LEU A 52 -13.85 -0.76 -17.57
C LEU A 52 -14.39 -0.30 -16.21
N GLY A 53 -15.58 -0.76 -15.83
CA GLY A 53 -16.16 -0.48 -14.52
C GLY A 53 -15.26 -0.97 -13.38
N PHE A 54 -14.81 -2.23 -13.45
CA PHE A 54 -13.89 -2.80 -12.46
C PHE A 54 -12.55 -2.09 -12.43
N ALA A 55 -11.99 -1.68 -13.57
CA ALA A 55 -10.75 -0.92 -13.65
C ALA A 55 -10.90 0.46 -12.98
N GLY A 56 -12.01 1.16 -13.23
CA GLY A 56 -12.33 2.42 -12.56
C GLY A 56 -12.45 2.27 -11.05
N THR A 57 -13.22 1.27 -10.59
CA THR A 57 -13.36 0.98 -9.15
C THR A 57 -12.02 0.61 -8.51
N SER A 58 -11.22 -0.21 -9.19
CA SER A 58 -9.89 -0.62 -8.76
C SER A 58 -8.93 0.56 -8.61
N PHE A 59 -8.95 1.50 -9.55
CA PHE A 59 -8.18 2.73 -9.48
C PHE A 59 -8.56 3.57 -8.25
N LEU A 60 -9.86 3.70 -7.96
CA LEU A 60 -10.34 4.43 -6.78
C LEU A 60 -9.92 3.76 -5.47
N ILE A 61 -10.07 2.44 -5.37
CA ILE A 61 -9.63 1.66 -4.19
C ILE A 61 -8.13 1.83 -3.99
N SER A 62 -7.33 1.70 -5.06
CA SER A 62 -5.89 1.87 -5.02
C SER A 62 -5.51 3.27 -4.54
N SER A 63 -6.12 4.30 -5.13
CA SER A 63 -5.87 5.71 -4.77
C SER A 63 -6.17 5.97 -3.30
N PHE A 64 -7.32 5.50 -2.80
CA PHE A 64 -7.68 5.64 -1.40
C PHE A 64 -6.72 4.89 -0.47
N GLY A 65 -6.38 3.65 -0.80
CA GLY A 65 -5.43 2.81 -0.06
C GLY A 65 -4.06 3.47 0.07
N ILE A 66 -3.50 3.94 -1.04
CA ILE A 66 -2.19 4.61 -1.09
C ILE A 66 -2.20 5.87 -0.21
N VAL A 67 -3.20 6.75 -0.35
CA VAL A 67 -3.29 7.98 0.45
C VAL A 67 -3.35 7.64 1.93
N ARG A 68 -4.13 6.62 2.31
CA ARG A 68 -4.24 6.17 3.71
C ARG A 68 -2.92 5.60 4.23
N SER A 69 -2.25 4.77 3.46
CA SER A 69 -0.95 4.16 3.85
C SER A 69 0.14 5.21 4.01
N VAL A 70 0.24 6.17 3.09
CA VAL A 70 1.21 7.26 3.17
C VAL A 70 0.95 8.14 4.40
N LYS A 71 -0.31 8.54 4.64
CA LYS A 71 -0.66 9.32 5.85
C LYS A 71 -0.26 8.59 7.13
N ARG A 72 -0.58 7.30 7.22
CA ARG A 72 -0.23 6.46 8.36
C ARG A 72 1.28 6.36 8.57
N PHE A 73 2.05 6.22 7.50
CA PHE A 73 3.51 6.16 7.55
C PHE A 73 4.12 7.48 8.05
N ILE A 74 3.61 8.61 7.58
CA ILE A 74 4.04 9.94 8.03
C ILE A 74 3.73 10.13 9.52
N GLU A 75 2.53 9.76 9.97
CA GLU A 75 2.14 9.86 11.37
C GLU A 75 3.02 9.00 12.28
N LYS A 76 3.23 7.72 11.93
CA LYS A 76 4.14 6.83 12.66
C LYS A 76 5.56 7.40 12.76
N THR A 77 6.10 7.86 11.64
CA THR A 77 7.46 8.43 11.58
C THR A 77 7.56 9.68 12.47
N LYS A 78 6.54 10.54 12.46
CA LYS A 78 6.50 11.74 13.30
C LYS A 78 6.45 11.39 14.80
N GLU A 79 5.68 10.37 15.18
CA GLU A 79 5.62 9.90 16.58
C GLU A 79 6.94 9.28 17.05
N GLU A 80 7.60 8.49 16.20
CA GLU A 80 8.91 7.92 16.50
C GLU A 80 9.96 9.01 16.73
N VAL A 81 10.02 10.00 15.82
CA VAL A 81 10.93 11.16 15.97
C VAL A 81 10.59 11.97 17.22
N LYS A 82 9.31 12.15 17.57
CA LYS A 82 8.93 12.88 18.79
C LYS A 82 9.40 12.16 20.05
N LYS A 83 9.20 10.83 20.14
CA LYS A 83 9.60 10.01 21.29
C LYS A 83 11.11 9.97 21.49
N GLU A 84 11.90 10.04 20.41
CA GLU A 84 13.35 10.09 20.50
C GLU A 84 13.86 11.43 21.06
N ASN A 85 13.14 12.53 20.83
CA ASN A 85 13.53 13.88 21.25
C ASN A 85 12.98 14.32 22.62
N GLU A 86 12.16 13.49 23.28
CA GLU A 86 11.61 13.79 24.61
C GLU A 86 12.68 13.44 25.68
N PRO A 87 13.13 14.41 26.52
CA PRO A 87 14.14 14.14 27.54
C PRO A 87 13.59 13.12 28.54
N ARG A 88 14.34 12.03 28.74
CA ARG A 88 14.02 10.99 29.74
C ARG A 88 14.12 11.52 31.16
#